data_AF-W8C245-F1
#
_entry.id   AF-W8C245-F1
#
_cell.length_a   1.000
_cell.length_b   1.000
_cell.length_c   1.000
_cell.angle_alpha   90.00
_cell.angle_beta   90.00
_cell.angle_gamma   90.00
#
_symmetry.space_group_name_H-M   'P 1'
#
loop_
_entity.id
_entity.type
_entity.pdbx_description
1 polymer ?
#
loop_
_entity_poly.entity_id
_entity_poly.type
_entity_poly.pdbx_seq_one_letter_code
_entity_poly.pdbx_strand_id
1 'polypeptide(L)'
;MNVAPDFKPVPTRAALALHRKSQQIEFQALVFEDPSKSATSSNDNVLDKSKKHSERASQSRNSRGEPEEFDIKKARHEVLSFAMNNQRIIKNKKKMEAFQLIKMGAKPPKKAYKNYKDLLDERKRLNDIREQRKKFHQLGKNQTGAASVKCRGKTKLEKQQKKRAPVSAIDQHYGVAKPKLKKRK
;
A
#
# COMPACT_ATOMS: atom_id res chain seq x y z
N MET A 1 -14.64 -23.97 68.53
CA MET A 1 -14.92 -23.01 67.45
C MET A 1 -14.47 -23.65 66.15
N ASN A 2 -15.38 -24.28 65.41
CA ASN A 2 -15.08 -24.97 64.15
C ASN A 2 -15.10 -23.94 63.02
N VAL A 3 -13.95 -23.65 62.44
CA VAL A 3 -13.82 -22.74 61.30
C VAL A 3 -13.81 -23.61 60.04
N ALA A 4 -14.81 -23.42 59.18
CA ALA A 4 -14.96 -24.17 57.94
C ALA A 4 -13.72 -23.97 57.03
N PRO A 5 -13.04 -25.04 56.56
CA PRO A 5 -11.76 -24.95 55.85
C PRO A 5 -11.87 -24.71 54.33
N ASP A 6 -13.06 -24.43 53.78
CA ASP A 6 -13.28 -24.52 52.31
C ASP A 6 -13.46 -23.18 51.60
N PHE A 7 -12.79 -22.12 52.04
CA PHE A 7 -12.74 -20.89 51.26
C PHE A 7 -11.59 -20.96 50.24
N LYS A 8 -11.93 -21.19 48.96
CA LYS A 8 -10.99 -21.06 47.84
C LYS A 8 -11.05 -19.63 47.29
N PRO A 9 -10.08 -18.75 47.57
CA PRO A 9 -10.09 -17.40 47.07
C PRO A 9 -9.95 -17.38 45.54
N VAL A 10 -10.77 -16.57 44.87
CA VAL A 10 -10.68 -16.35 43.42
C VAL A 10 -9.41 -15.53 43.14
N PRO A 11 -8.47 -16.04 42.33
CA PRO A 11 -7.19 -15.38 42.11
C PRO A 11 -7.35 -14.08 41.32
N THR A 12 -6.55 -13.08 41.69
CA THR A 12 -6.50 -11.81 40.97
C THR A 12 -5.80 -11.95 39.60
N ARG A 13 -6.06 -10.99 38.71
CA ARG A 13 -5.44 -10.96 37.37
C ARG A 13 -3.90 -10.96 37.41
N ALA A 14 -3.31 -10.36 38.45
CA ALA A 14 -1.87 -10.37 38.66
C ALA A 14 -1.34 -11.77 39.06
N ALA A 15 -2.06 -12.48 39.94
CA ALA A 15 -1.71 -13.84 40.35
C ALA A 15 -1.76 -14.82 39.16
N LEU A 16 -2.77 -14.71 38.30
CA LEU A 16 -2.88 -15.52 37.08
C LEU A 16 -1.71 -15.30 36.09
N ALA A 17 -1.18 -14.08 36.01
CA ALA A 17 -0.03 -13.78 35.15
C ALA A 17 1.27 -14.41 35.66
N LEU A 18 1.43 -14.57 36.98
CA LEU A 18 2.57 -15.25 37.58
C LEU A 18 2.49 -16.77 37.37
N HIS A 19 1.32 -17.38 37.54
CA HIS A 19 1.11 -18.81 37.26
C HIS A 19 1.39 -19.17 35.79
N ARG A 20 1.08 -18.27 34.84
CA ARG A 20 1.40 -18.45 33.42
C ARG A 20 2.90 -18.41 33.11
N LYS A 21 3.72 -17.78 33.95
CA LYS A 21 5.18 -17.75 33.78
C LYS A 21 5.85 -19.04 34.29
N SER A 22 5.27 -19.67 35.32
CA SER A 22 5.76 -20.94 35.86
C SER A 22 5.28 -22.15 35.07
N GLN A 23 4.18 -22.02 34.32
CA GLN A 23 3.73 -23.06 33.40
C GLN A 23 4.62 -23.03 32.15
N GLN A 24 5.41 -24.09 31.96
CA GLN A 24 6.08 -24.34 30.69
C GLN A 24 4.98 -24.61 29.65
N ILE A 25 4.67 -23.60 28.84
CA ILE A 25 3.70 -23.73 27.75
C ILE A 25 4.37 -24.62 26.70
N GLU A 26 3.97 -25.88 26.61
CA GLU A 26 4.29 -26.73 25.48
C GLU A 26 3.69 -26.09 24.23
N PHE A 27 4.56 -25.52 23.40
CA PHE A 27 4.19 -24.82 22.19
C PHE A 27 3.64 -25.84 21.18
N GLN A 28 2.32 -25.91 21.04
CA GLN A 28 1.66 -26.69 20.00
C GLN A 28 1.45 -25.80 18.76
N ALA A 29 2.27 -25.99 17.74
CA ALA A 29 2.09 -25.34 16.43
C ALA A 29 1.11 -26.13 15.57
N LEU A 30 -0.09 -25.60 15.37
CA LEU A 30 -0.99 -26.02 14.30
C LEU A 30 -0.53 -25.36 12.99
N VAL A 31 0.15 -26.13 12.15
CA VAL A 31 0.53 -25.71 10.79
C VAL A 31 -0.59 -26.12 9.84
N PHE A 32 -1.27 -25.14 9.25
CA PHE A 32 -2.28 -25.37 8.23
C PHE A 32 -1.61 -25.35 6.85
N GLU A 33 -1.75 -26.43 6.09
CA GLU A 33 -1.30 -26.48 4.71
C GLU A 33 -2.44 -26.12 3.75
N ASP A 34 -2.14 -25.24 2.78
CA ASP A 34 -3.11 -24.85 1.77
C ASP A 34 -3.41 -26.03 0.82
N PRO A 35 -4.68 -26.39 0.58
CA PRO A 35 -5.04 -27.54 -0.26
C PRO A 35 -4.70 -27.36 -1.75
N SER A 36 -4.25 -26.17 -2.18
CA SER A 36 -3.91 -25.90 -3.58
C SER A 36 -2.51 -26.40 -3.99
N LYS A 37 -1.75 -27.03 -3.10
CA LYS A 37 -0.39 -27.54 -3.38
C LYS A 37 -0.30 -29.05 -3.57
N SER A 38 -1.40 -29.81 -3.43
CA SER A 38 -1.38 -31.27 -3.49
C SER A 38 -1.60 -31.87 -4.89
N ALA A 39 -1.69 -31.07 -5.95
CA ALA A 39 -1.91 -31.56 -7.31
C ALA A 39 -0.62 -31.87 -8.10
N THR A 40 0.52 -32.09 -7.43
CA THR A 40 1.69 -32.63 -8.11
C THR A 40 2.45 -33.60 -7.21
N SER A 41 2.66 -34.79 -7.78
CA SER A 41 3.49 -35.92 -7.34
C SER A 41 3.01 -36.74 -6.13
N SER A 42 2.25 -37.80 -6.44
CA SER A 42 2.36 -39.06 -5.72
C SER A 42 3.69 -39.76 -6.09
N ASN A 43 4.47 -40.06 -5.06
CA ASN A 43 5.53 -41.08 -4.95
C ASN A 43 6.78 -40.95 -5.84
N ASP A 44 7.83 -40.37 -5.26
CA ASP A 44 9.06 -41.15 -5.09
C ASP A 44 9.76 -40.74 -3.78
N ASN A 45 10.18 -41.75 -3.03
CA ASN A 45 10.85 -41.60 -1.74
C ASN A 45 12.24 -40.97 -1.90
N VAL A 46 12.73 -40.45 -0.77
CA VAL A 46 14.14 -40.16 -0.44
C VAL A 46 14.54 -38.68 -0.41
N LEU A 47 15.06 -38.31 0.77
CA LEU A 47 15.86 -37.13 1.14
C LEU A 47 15.12 -35.81 1.34
N ASP A 48 14.61 -35.67 2.57
CA ASP A 48 15.01 -34.61 3.51
C ASP A 48 15.61 -33.35 2.86
N LYS A 49 14.74 -32.46 2.40
CA LYS A 49 15.10 -31.06 2.12
C LYS A 49 14.85 -30.24 3.38
N SER A 50 15.54 -30.62 4.45
CA SER A 50 15.94 -29.68 5.48
C SER A 50 16.61 -28.48 4.81
N LYS A 51 16.18 -27.32 5.28
CA LYS A 51 16.61 -25.97 4.93
C LYS A 51 18.13 -25.87 4.74
N LYS A 52 18.62 -26.11 3.53
CA LYS A 52 19.76 -25.35 3.01
C LYS A 52 19.17 -24.08 2.41
N HIS A 53 19.05 -23.06 3.27
CA HIS A 53 19.54 -21.77 2.83
C HIS A 53 20.98 -22.02 2.38
N SER A 54 21.17 -22.45 1.14
CA SER A 54 22.35 -22.04 0.45
C SER A 54 22.22 -20.53 0.46
N GLU A 55 22.99 -19.90 1.34
CA GLU A 55 23.89 -18.89 0.87
C GLU A 55 24.33 -19.33 -0.54
N ARG A 56 23.55 -18.93 -1.56
CA ARG A 56 24.16 -18.41 -2.76
C ARG A 56 24.89 -17.19 -2.26
N ALA A 57 26.04 -17.46 -1.63
CA ALA A 57 27.22 -16.67 -1.75
C ALA A 57 27.18 -16.25 -3.20
N SER A 58 26.78 -15.01 -3.40
CA SER A 58 27.31 -14.23 -4.48
C SER A 58 28.80 -14.44 -4.35
N GLN A 59 29.32 -15.45 -5.05
CA GLN A 59 30.67 -15.44 -5.54
C GLN A 59 30.72 -14.25 -6.49
N SER A 60 30.70 -13.05 -5.90
CA SER A 60 31.49 -11.93 -6.34
C SER A 60 32.92 -12.45 -6.31
N ARG A 61 33.27 -13.26 -7.31
CA ARG A 61 34.64 -13.35 -7.75
C ARG A 61 34.96 -11.95 -8.24
N ASN A 62 35.39 -11.11 -7.32
CA ASN A 62 36.35 -10.07 -7.64
C ASN A 62 37.61 -10.82 -8.04
N SER A 63 37.63 -11.41 -9.24
CA SER A 63 38.86 -11.76 -9.93
C SER A 63 39.49 -10.44 -10.33
N ARG A 64 40.13 -9.81 -9.35
CA ARG A 64 41.07 -8.71 -9.57
C ARG A 64 42.22 -9.32 -10.37
N GLY A 65 42.17 -9.29 -11.69
CA GLY A 65 43.32 -9.74 -12.50
C GLY A 65 43.07 -10.07 -13.96
N GLU A 66 41.86 -10.42 -14.39
CA GLU A 66 41.62 -10.82 -15.80
C GLU A 66 40.87 -9.71 -16.56
N PRO A 67 41.19 -9.44 -17.84
CA PRO A 67 40.43 -8.49 -18.65
C PRO A 67 38.97 -8.95 -18.68
N GLU A 68 38.06 -8.09 -18.24
CA GLU A 68 36.62 -8.37 -18.21
C GLU A 68 36.11 -8.52 -19.65
N GLU A 69 36.17 -9.73 -20.18
CA GLU A 69 35.53 -10.07 -21.45
C GLU A 69 34.03 -9.77 -21.32
N PHE A 70 33.49 -9.04 -22.31
CA PHE A 70 32.10 -8.60 -22.30
C PHE A 70 31.16 -9.80 -22.54
N ASP A 71 30.70 -10.43 -21.46
CA ASP A 71 29.65 -11.44 -21.52
C ASP A 71 28.28 -10.77 -21.74
N ILE A 72 27.74 -10.95 -22.95
CA ILE A 72 26.45 -10.42 -23.37
C ILE A 72 25.32 -10.91 -22.45
N LYS A 73 25.41 -12.13 -21.89
CA LYS A 73 24.39 -12.66 -20.98
C LYS A 73 24.39 -11.92 -19.64
N LYS A 74 25.59 -11.66 -19.10
CA LYS A 74 25.77 -10.84 -17.90
C LYS A 74 25.26 -9.43 -18.13
N ALA A 75 25.66 -8.78 -19.22
CA ALA A 75 25.20 -7.44 -19.58
C ALA A 75 23.67 -7.36 -19.72
N ARG A 76 23.03 -8.35 -20.37
CA ARG A 76 21.57 -8.42 -20.49
C ARG A 76 20.89 -8.53 -19.11
N HIS A 77 21.44 -9.35 -18.21
CA HIS A 77 20.90 -9.49 -16.87
C HIS A 77 21.07 -8.22 -16.03
N GLU A 78 22.19 -7.51 -16.19
CA GLU A 78 22.44 -6.22 -15.54
C GLU A 78 21.52 -5.13 -16.06
N VAL A 79 21.27 -5.04 -17.37
CA VAL A 79 20.30 -4.11 -17.96
C VAL A 79 18.90 -4.39 -17.43
N LEU A 80 18.50 -5.67 -17.38
CA LEU A 80 17.19 -6.06 -16.84
C LEU A 80 17.09 -5.74 -15.34
N SER A 81 18.14 -6.06 -14.57
CA SER A 81 18.21 -5.77 -13.14
C SER A 81 18.18 -4.28 -12.86
N PHE A 82 18.87 -3.48 -13.68
CA PHE A 82 18.85 -2.02 -13.61
C PHE A 82 17.45 -1.46 -13.93
N ALA A 83 16.78 -2.02 -14.93
CA ALA A 83 15.40 -1.65 -15.26
C ALA A 83 14.44 -1.97 -14.11
N MET A 84 14.58 -3.16 -13.49
CA MET A 84 13.73 -3.61 -12.38
C MET A 84 14.05 -2.88 -11.06
N ASN A 85 15.34 -2.64 -10.78
CA ASN A 85 15.85 -1.94 -9.60
C ASN A 85 15.88 -0.43 -9.76
N ASN A 86 15.24 0.10 -10.81
CA ASN A 86 15.10 1.53 -11.00
C ASN A 86 14.52 2.13 -9.71
N GLN A 87 15.27 3.04 -9.09
CA GLN A 87 14.92 3.61 -7.79
C GLN A 87 13.51 4.23 -7.80
N ARG A 88 13.02 4.70 -8.95
CA ARG A 88 11.64 5.19 -9.10
C ARG A 88 10.61 4.07 -8.93
N ILE A 89 10.85 2.89 -9.52
CA ILE A 89 9.95 1.74 -9.43
C ILE A 89 9.90 1.23 -7.98
N ILE A 90 11.05 1.09 -7.32
CA ILE A 90 11.13 0.65 -5.92
C ILE A 90 10.40 1.64 -4.99
N LYS A 91 10.66 2.94 -5.13
CA LYS A 91 10.00 3.99 -4.34
C LYS A 91 8.48 4.00 -4.58
N ASN A 92 8.03 3.70 -5.80
CA ASN A 92 6.61 3.64 -6.12
C ASN A 92 5.93 2.39 -5.55
N LYS A 93 6.57 1.21 -5.61
CA LYS A 93 6.07 -0.03 -5.00
C LYS A 93 5.82 0.13 -3.50
N LYS A 94 6.82 0.63 -2.76
CA LYS A 94 6.69 0.91 -1.32
C LYS A 94 5.55 1.88 -0.98
N LYS A 95 5.37 2.92 -1.81
CA LYS A 95 4.24 3.87 -1.65
C LYS A 95 2.89 3.21 -1.89
N MET A 96 2.80 2.32 -2.88
CA MET A 96 1.59 1.56 -3.16
C MET A 96 1.23 0.58 -2.05
N GLU A 97 2.20 -0.15 -1.52
CA GLU A 97 2.03 -1.04 -0.37
C GLU A 97 1.56 -0.26 0.86
N ALA A 98 2.24 0.85 1.18
CA ALA A 98 1.83 1.71 2.28
C ALA A 98 0.41 2.27 2.08
N PHE A 99 0.05 2.67 0.86
CA PHE A 99 -1.29 3.14 0.54
C PHE A 99 -2.34 2.03 0.70
N GLN A 100 -2.04 0.81 0.24
CA GLN A 100 -2.93 -0.33 0.40
C GLN A 100 -3.14 -0.66 1.88
N LEU A 101 -2.08 -0.68 2.68
CA LEU A 101 -2.18 -0.88 4.13
C LEU A 101 -3.05 0.19 4.79
N ILE A 102 -2.87 1.46 4.43
CA ILE A 102 -3.71 2.56 4.94
C ILE A 102 -5.17 2.36 4.54
N LYS A 103 -5.43 1.93 3.29
CA LYS A 103 -6.79 1.60 2.82
C LYS A 103 -7.41 0.43 3.60
N MET A 104 -6.59 -0.52 4.04
CA MET A 104 -6.99 -1.63 4.92
C MET A 104 -7.12 -1.22 6.40
N GLY A 105 -6.97 0.07 6.73
CA GLY A 105 -7.14 0.60 8.08
C GLY A 105 -5.85 0.74 8.88
N ALA A 106 -4.67 0.48 8.29
CA ALA A 106 -3.40 0.74 8.97
C ALA A 106 -3.20 2.25 9.19
N LYS A 107 -2.57 2.61 10.32
CA LYS A 107 -2.29 4.00 10.64
C LYS A 107 -1.23 4.58 9.69
N PRO A 108 -1.46 5.76 9.08
CA PRO A 108 -0.46 6.38 8.22
C PRO A 108 0.78 6.80 9.01
N PRO A 109 1.98 6.76 8.39
CA PRO A 109 3.21 7.19 9.04
C PRO A 109 3.16 8.69 9.35
N LYS A 110 3.64 9.08 10.54
CA LYS A 110 3.73 10.49 10.95
C LYS A 110 4.79 11.21 10.12
N LYS A 111 4.50 12.45 9.74
CA LYS A 111 5.48 13.33 9.09
C LYS A 111 6.49 13.82 10.13
N ALA A 112 7.71 14.11 9.68
CA ALA A 112 8.71 14.76 10.51
C ALA A 112 8.19 16.13 10.98
N TYR A 113 8.53 16.51 12.21
CA TYR A 113 8.23 17.83 12.75
C TYR A 113 9.01 18.89 11.97
N LYS A 114 8.34 19.98 11.62
CA LYS A 114 8.91 21.15 10.94
C LYS A 114 8.27 22.42 11.51
N ASN A 115 8.99 23.54 11.48
CA ASN A 115 8.43 24.84 11.86
C ASN A 115 7.29 25.22 10.90
N TYR A 116 6.28 25.94 11.41
CA TYR A 116 5.14 26.39 10.63
C TYR A 116 5.54 27.27 9.43
N LYS A 117 6.52 28.17 9.60
CA LYS A 117 7.00 29.04 8.53
C LYS A 117 7.60 28.21 7.39
N ASP A 118 8.46 27.26 7.73
CA ASP A 118 9.08 26.35 6.75
C ASP A 118 8.05 25.48 6.01
N LEU A 119 6.97 25.06 6.69
CA LEU A 119 5.89 24.30 6.08
C LEU A 119 5.10 25.13 5.05
N LEU A 120 4.86 26.41 5.33
CA LEU A 120 4.20 27.32 4.39
C LEU A 120 5.09 27.57 3.16
N ASP A 121 6.37 27.82 3.38
CA ASP A 121 7.33 28.06 2.30
C ASP A 121 7.50 26.83 1.39
N GLU A 122 7.60 25.64 1.98
CA GLU A 122 7.64 24.38 1.23
C GLU A 122 6.35 24.18 0.41
N ARG A 123 5.18 24.45 1.00
CA ARG A 123 3.89 24.35 0.30
C ARG A 123 3.81 25.32 -0.87
N LYS A 124 4.26 26.57 -0.68
CA LYS A 124 4.27 27.60 -1.74
C LYS A 124 5.19 27.19 -2.88
N ARG A 125 6.45 26.83 -2.59
CA ARG A 125 7.41 26.34 -3.60
C ARG A 125 6.88 25.16 -4.41
N LEU A 126 6.26 24.18 -3.74
CA LEU A 126 5.68 23.02 -4.43
C LEU A 126 4.48 23.39 -5.33
N ASN A 127 3.68 24.37 -4.93
CA ASN A 127 2.60 24.89 -5.75
C ASN A 127 3.14 25.62 -6.98
N ASP A 128 4.15 26.47 -6.81
CA ASP A 128 4.77 27.22 -7.90
C ASP A 128 5.37 26.27 -8.94
N ILE A 129 6.10 25.24 -8.51
CA ILE A 129 6.64 24.18 -9.40
C ILE A 129 5.50 23.45 -10.12
N ARG A 130 4.40 23.15 -9.43
CA ARG A 130 3.25 22.48 -10.04
C ARG A 130 2.59 23.38 -11.08
N GLU A 131 2.47 24.67 -10.83
CA GLU A 131 1.95 25.65 -11.78
C GLU A 131 2.85 25.82 -12.99
N GLN A 132 4.16 25.95 -12.79
CA GLN A 132 5.13 26.00 -13.89
C GLN A 132 5.05 24.73 -14.75
N ARG A 133 4.95 23.55 -14.11
CA ARG A 133 4.72 22.30 -14.84
C ARG A 133 3.40 22.32 -15.61
N LYS A 134 2.30 22.76 -15.00
CA LYS A 134 1.00 22.88 -15.69
C LYS A 134 1.08 23.82 -16.90
N LYS A 135 1.70 24.99 -16.74
CA LYS A 135 1.94 25.97 -17.81
C LYS A 135 2.76 25.34 -18.95
N PHE A 136 3.84 24.62 -18.62
CA PHE A 136 4.64 23.91 -19.61
C PHE A 136 3.84 22.82 -20.35
N HIS A 137 3.00 22.06 -19.65
CA HIS A 137 2.13 21.04 -20.27
C HIS A 137 0.96 21.65 -21.05
N GLN A 138 0.71 22.96 -20.90
CA GLN A 138 -0.27 23.72 -21.67
C GLN A 138 0.33 24.34 -22.94
N LEU A 139 1.65 24.33 -23.14
CA LEU A 139 2.22 24.72 -24.43
C LEU A 139 1.66 23.77 -25.51
N GLY A 140 0.82 24.31 -26.39
CA GLY A 140 0.06 23.55 -27.42
C GLY A 140 -1.34 23.07 -27.00
N LYS A 141 -1.90 23.50 -25.86
CA LYS A 141 -3.22 23.09 -25.33
C LYS A 141 -3.97 24.28 -24.74
N ASN A 142 -5.24 24.46 -25.10
CA ASN A 142 -6.05 25.62 -24.67
C ASN A 142 -6.52 25.52 -23.19
N GLN A 143 -6.45 24.32 -22.59
CA GLN A 143 -6.73 24.06 -21.17
C GLN A 143 -5.98 22.79 -20.72
N THR A 144 -5.67 22.65 -19.42
CA THR A 144 -5.03 21.42 -18.86
C THR A 144 -5.80 20.16 -19.28
N GLY A 145 -5.26 19.41 -20.25
CA GLY A 145 -5.88 18.18 -20.76
C GLY A 145 -6.72 18.32 -22.04
N ALA A 146 -6.95 19.53 -22.56
CA ALA A 146 -7.65 19.75 -23.84
C ALA A 146 -6.65 19.99 -24.97
N ALA A 147 -6.75 19.24 -26.07
CA ALA A 147 -5.96 19.49 -27.27
C ALA A 147 -6.33 20.86 -27.87
N SER A 148 -5.33 21.63 -28.34
CA SER A 148 -5.56 22.88 -29.10
C SER A 148 -6.33 22.62 -30.40
N VAL A 149 -6.07 21.48 -31.04
CA VAL A 149 -6.75 21.05 -32.26
C VAL A 149 -8.18 20.63 -31.91
N LYS A 150 -9.16 21.25 -32.57
CA LYS A 150 -10.58 20.87 -32.49
C LYS A 150 -10.74 19.45 -33.05
N CYS A 151 -10.56 18.42 -32.22
CA CYS A 151 -10.96 17.07 -32.58
C CYS A 151 -12.49 17.09 -32.75
N ARG A 152 -12.97 17.13 -33.99
CA ARG A 152 -14.40 17.02 -34.34
C ARG A 152 -14.90 15.64 -33.92
N GLY A 153 -15.33 15.52 -32.66
CA GLY A 153 -15.87 14.29 -32.13
C GLY A 153 -17.03 14.57 -31.19
N LYS A 154 -18.24 14.67 -31.75
CA LYS A 154 -19.49 14.54 -30.99
C LYS A 154 -19.63 13.09 -30.49
N THR A 155 -18.71 12.62 -29.65
CA THR A 155 -18.57 11.17 -29.43
C THR A 155 -17.96 10.87 -28.05
N LYS A 156 -18.74 11.07 -26.99
CA LYS A 156 -18.82 10.18 -25.79
C LYS A 156 -19.66 10.83 -24.69
N LEU A 157 -19.41 12.11 -24.37
CA LEU A 157 -20.17 12.85 -23.37
C LEU A 157 -21.66 12.96 -23.74
N GLU A 158 -21.95 13.35 -24.99
CA GLU A 158 -23.33 13.45 -25.50
C GLU A 158 -24.04 12.08 -25.55
N LYS A 159 -23.30 10.99 -25.83
CA LYS A 159 -23.83 9.62 -25.78
C LYS A 159 -24.06 9.12 -24.34
N GLN A 160 -23.26 9.56 -23.38
CA GLN A 160 -23.43 9.21 -21.96
C GLN A 160 -24.58 9.98 -21.30
N GLN A 161 -24.79 11.24 -21.69
CA GLN A 161 -25.93 12.04 -21.23
C GLN A 161 -27.27 11.47 -21.73
N LYS A 162 -27.33 10.93 -22.96
CA LYS A 162 -28.55 10.27 -23.49
C LYS A 162 -28.84 8.90 -22.88
N LYS A 163 -27.85 8.23 -22.25
CA LYS A 163 -28.02 6.89 -21.64
C LYS A 163 -28.41 6.93 -20.17
N ARG A 164 -28.42 8.09 -19.53
CA ARG A 164 -28.83 8.26 -18.13
C ARG A 164 -29.75 9.47 -18.05
N ALA A 165 -31.07 9.23 -18.05
CA ALA A 165 -31.97 10.23 -17.49
C ALA A 165 -31.48 10.52 -16.06
N PRO A 166 -31.15 11.77 -15.71
CA PRO A 166 -30.63 12.06 -14.38
C PRO A 166 -31.72 11.74 -13.36
N VAL A 167 -31.45 10.80 -12.45
CA VAL A 167 -32.30 10.51 -11.29
C VAL A 167 -32.50 11.77 -10.42
N SER A 168 -31.69 12.82 -10.61
CA SER A 168 -31.86 14.13 -10.00
C SER A 168 -33.03 14.96 -10.54
N ALA A 169 -33.79 14.50 -11.54
CA ALA A 169 -35.00 15.17 -12.01
C ALA A 169 -36.22 14.93 -11.11
N ILE A 170 -36.17 13.97 -10.18
CA ILE A 170 -37.27 13.73 -9.23
C ILE A 170 -37.47 14.96 -8.34
N ASP A 171 -36.38 15.62 -7.94
CA ASP A 171 -36.40 16.82 -7.08
C ASP A 171 -36.85 18.10 -7.80
N GLN A 172 -37.01 18.06 -9.13
CA GLN A 172 -37.55 19.19 -9.90
C GLN A 172 -39.08 19.29 -9.83
N HIS A 173 -39.76 18.21 -9.40
CA HIS A 173 -41.22 18.17 -9.27
C HIS A 173 -41.71 18.39 -7.83
N TYR A 174 -40.81 18.38 -6.84
CA TYR A 174 -41.16 18.66 -5.46
C TYR A 174 -40.81 20.12 -5.12
N GLY A 175 -41.81 20.88 -4.67
CA GLY A 175 -41.66 22.30 -4.38
C GLY A 175 -40.69 22.56 -3.23
N VAL A 176 -39.73 23.47 -3.43
CA VAL A 176 -38.79 23.91 -2.39
C VAL A 176 -39.53 24.68 -1.29
N ALA A 177 -39.65 24.07 -0.10
CA ALA A 177 -40.24 24.72 1.06
C ALA A 177 -39.28 25.80 1.61
N LYS A 178 -39.75 27.05 1.74
CA LYS A 178 -39.01 28.16 2.37
C LYS A 178 -39.46 28.31 3.84
N PRO A 179 -38.72 27.79 4.83
CA PRO A 179 -39.11 27.95 6.23
C PRO A 179 -38.92 29.40 6.69
N LYS A 180 -39.97 29.98 7.29
CA LYS A 180 -39.92 31.31 7.89
C LYS A 180 -39.29 31.23 9.29
N LEU A 181 -37.96 31.28 9.36
CA LEU A 181 -37.25 31.37 10.64
C LEU A 181 -37.36 32.81 11.18
N LYS A 182 -38.05 32.99 12.32
CA LYS A 182 -38.07 34.26 13.04
C LYS A 182 -36.69 34.49 13.66
N LYS A 183 -36.03 35.61 13.33
CA LYS A 183 -34.79 36.03 13.99
C LYS A 183 -35.12 36.40 15.44
N ARG A 184 -34.39 35.81 16.39
CA ARG A 184 -34.46 36.22 17.80
C ARG A 184 -33.79 37.60 17.91
N LYS A 185 -34.48 38.53 18.58
CA LYS A 185 -33.92 39.82 19.01
C LYS A 185 -32.99 39.60 20.19
#